data_AF-A0A1E7K799-F1
#
_entry.id   AF-A0A1E7K799-F1
#
_cell.length_a   1.000
_cell.length_b   1.000
_cell.length_c   1.000
_cell.angle_alpha   90.00
_cell.angle_beta   90.00
_cell.angle_gamma   90.00
#
_symmetry.space_group_name_H-M   'P 1'
#
loop_
_entity.id
_entity.type
_entity.pdbx_description
1 polymer ?
#
loop_
_entity_poly.entity_id
_entity_poly.type
_entity_poly.pdbx_seq_one_letter_code
_entity_poly.pdbx_strand_id
1 'polypeptide(L)'
;MAGGNFMDGEINVDFNRTDNAAEDLRLQTQQIKKWLAELDQELQHLKASWIGDDRDVYEEKQAAWNRAADAMGNLLTQYGGTLNEVSEAFRRNQSNAAQGFSNLRVGA
;
A
#
# COMPACT_ATOMS: atom_id res chain seq x y z
N MET A 1 14.17 9.34 37.62
CA MET A 1 14.19 9.76 36.20
C MET A 1 13.76 8.57 35.35
N ALA A 2 12.55 8.58 34.82
CA ALA A 2 12.07 7.53 33.91
C ALA A 2 10.94 8.13 33.06
N GLY A 3 11.30 8.84 31.99
CA GLY A 3 10.35 9.39 31.02
C GLY A 3 10.81 9.23 29.58
N GLY A 4 11.88 8.46 29.36
CA GLY A 4 12.39 8.18 28.04
C GLY A 4 11.76 6.90 27.47
N ASN A 5 11.38 6.98 26.20
CA ASN A 5 11.39 5.88 25.24
C ASN A 5 10.15 5.00 25.05
N PHE A 6 9.03 5.25 25.75
CA PHE A 6 7.79 4.51 25.46
C PHE A 6 7.15 4.94 24.12
N MET A 7 7.01 6.25 23.91
CA MET A 7 6.43 6.80 22.67
C MET A 7 7.28 6.49 21.43
N ASP A 8 8.60 6.42 21.57
CA ASP A 8 9.51 6.11 20.44
C ASP A 8 9.42 4.63 20.03
N GLY A 9 9.38 3.73 21.02
CA GLY A 9 9.16 2.31 20.77
C GLY A 9 7.78 2.02 20.16
N GLU A 10 6.74 2.69 20.66
CA GLU A 10 5.37 2.58 20.14
C GLU A 10 5.27 3.05 18.68
N ILE A 11 5.80 4.24 18.38
CA ILE A 11 5.81 4.79 17.02
C ILE A 11 6.62 3.90 16.06
N ASN A 12 7.79 3.39 16.46
CA ASN A 12 8.59 2.49 15.63
C ASN A 12 7.85 1.17 15.33
N VAL A 13 7.19 0.58 16.33
CA VAL A 13 6.38 -0.63 16.17
C VAL A 13 5.21 -0.39 15.23
N ASP A 14 4.54 0.76 15.33
CA ASP A 14 3.44 1.11 14.45
C ASP A 14 3.89 1.26 13.00
N PHE A 15 5.03 1.93 12.74
CA PHE A 15 5.60 2.01 11.39
C PHE A 15 5.91 0.63 10.80
N ASN A 16 6.54 -0.27 11.57
CA ASN A 16 6.82 -1.62 11.10
C ASN A 16 5.55 -2.40 10.75
N ARG A 17 4.48 -2.24 11.55
CA ARG A 17 3.17 -2.86 11.25
C ARG A 17 2.55 -2.29 9.98
N THR A 18 2.65 -0.97 9.79
CA THR A 18 2.13 -0.30 8.61
C THR A 18 2.88 -0.68 7.34
N ASP A 19 4.21 -0.79 7.38
CA ASP A 19 5.03 -1.25 6.25
C ASP A 19 4.67 -2.68 5.84
N ASN A 20 4.53 -3.59 6.82
CA ASN A 20 4.10 -4.96 6.58
C ASN A 20 2.70 -5.02 5.94
N ALA A 21 1.75 -4.23 6.46
CA ALA A 21 0.40 -4.16 5.91
C ALA A 21 0.38 -3.61 4.46
N ALA A 22 1.23 -2.63 4.16
CA ALA A 22 1.35 -2.08 2.81
C ALA A 22 1.90 -3.12 1.82
N GLU A 23 2.92 -3.88 2.21
CA GLU A 23 3.48 -4.95 1.38
C GLU A 23 2.48 -6.11 1.20
N ASP A 24 1.77 -6.51 2.26
CA ASP A 24 0.72 -7.52 2.18
C ASP A 24 -0.39 -7.11 1.21
N LEU A 25 -0.82 -5.84 1.26
CA LEU A 25 -1.82 -5.30 0.32
C LEU A 25 -1.29 -5.26 -1.12
N ARG A 26 -0.01 -4.96 -1.31
CA ARG A 26 0.64 -4.98 -2.63
C ARG A 26 0.63 -6.40 -3.21
N LEU A 27 1.00 -7.40 -2.41
CA LEU A 27 0.98 -8.80 -2.79
C LEU A 27 -0.44 -9.29 -3.11
N GLN A 28 -1.42 -8.97 -2.25
CA GLN A 28 -2.82 -9.32 -2.50
C GLN A 28 -3.37 -8.68 -3.77
N THR A 29 -3.00 -7.44 -4.07
CA THR A 29 -3.42 -6.77 -5.31
C THR A 29 -2.82 -7.44 -6.55
N GLN A 30 -1.57 -7.88 -6.48
CA GLN A 30 -0.97 -8.68 -7.56
C GLN A 30 -1.70 -10.00 -7.76
N GLN A 31 -2.11 -10.66 -6.67
CA GLN A 31 -2.88 -11.89 -6.72
C GLN A 31 -4.28 -11.69 -7.33
N ILE A 32 -4.97 -10.59 -6.99
CA ILE A 32 -6.25 -10.21 -7.60
C ILE A 32 -6.08 -9.99 -9.11
N LYS A 33 -5.06 -9.25 -9.53
CA LYS A 33 -4.79 -9.03 -10.97
C LYS A 33 -4.54 -10.35 -11.71
N LYS A 34 -3.81 -11.27 -11.09
CA LYS A 34 -3.58 -12.61 -11.66
C LYS A 34 -4.88 -13.40 -11.80
N TRP A 35 -5.72 -13.44 -10.77
CA TRP A 35 -7.02 -14.13 -10.84
C TRP A 35 -7.95 -13.53 -11.89
N LEU A 36 -7.96 -12.20 -12.05
CA LEU A 36 -8.75 -11.56 -13.10
C LEU A 36 -8.24 -11.91 -14.51
N ALA A 37 -6.93 -12.04 -14.68
CA ALA A 37 -6.34 -12.48 -15.95
C ALA A 37 -6.67 -13.97 -16.25
N GLU A 38 -6.61 -14.84 -15.24
CA GLU A 38 -6.99 -16.25 -15.36
C GLU A 38 -8.49 -16.38 -15.71
N LEU A 39 -9.35 -15.65 -15.01
CA LEU A 39 -10.79 -15.58 -15.29
C LEU A 39 -11.05 -15.12 -16.74
N ASP A 40 -10.34 -14.11 -17.22
CA ASP A 40 -10.49 -13.64 -18.61
C ASP A 40 -10.08 -14.70 -19.62
N GLN A 41 -9.01 -15.45 -19.36
CA GLN A 41 -8.57 -16.55 -20.23
C GLN A 41 -9.59 -17.71 -20.27
N GLU A 42 -10.15 -18.08 -19.13
CA GLU A 42 -11.21 -19.11 -19.07
C GLU A 42 -12.45 -18.66 -19.85
N LEU A 43 -12.83 -17.38 -19.70
CA LEU A 43 -14.01 -16.82 -20.33
C LEU A 43 -13.80 -16.53 -21.82
N GLN A 44 -12.57 -16.37 -22.33
CA GLN A 44 -12.31 -16.28 -23.77
C GLN A 44 -12.85 -17.48 -24.55
N HIS A 45 -12.74 -18.69 -23.99
CA HIS A 45 -13.31 -19.89 -24.62
C HIS A 45 -14.84 -19.87 -24.63
N LEU A 46 -15.48 -19.34 -23.57
CA LEU A 46 -16.94 -19.18 -23.53
C LEU A 46 -17.42 -18.07 -24.47
N LYS A 47 -16.65 -16.99 -24.61
CA LYS A 47 -16.94 -15.83 -25.47
C LYS A 47 -17.18 -16.22 -26.93
N ALA A 48 -16.49 -17.25 -27.42
CA ALA A 48 -16.68 -17.75 -28.78
C ALA A 48 -18.11 -18.27 -29.04
N SER A 49 -18.85 -18.61 -27.98
CA SER A 49 -20.23 -19.11 -28.05
C SER A 49 -21.29 -18.03 -27.79
N TRP A 50 -20.90 -16.84 -27.33
CA TRP A 50 -21.83 -15.77 -26.97
C TRP A 50 -22.21 -14.93 -28.20
N ILE A 51 -23.50 -14.69 -28.38
CA ILE A 51 -24.06 -13.92 -29.50
C ILE A 51 -24.98 -12.85 -28.92
N GLY A 52 -24.90 -11.61 -29.42
CA GLY A 52 -25.78 -10.52 -28.98
C GLY A 52 -25.44 -9.96 -27.59
N ASP A 53 -26.47 -9.56 -26.86
CA ASP A 53 -26.40 -8.75 -25.62
C ASP A 53 -25.48 -9.33 -24.53
N ASP A 54 -25.33 -10.66 -24.44
CA ASP A 54 -24.48 -11.32 -23.45
C ASP A 54 -23.00 -10.96 -23.62
N ARG A 55 -22.56 -10.74 -24.86
CA ARG A 55 -21.19 -10.32 -25.16
C ARG A 55 -20.94 -8.90 -24.66
N ASP A 56 -21.90 -8.00 -24.87
CA ASP A 56 -21.77 -6.59 -24.51
C ASP A 56 -21.77 -6.42 -22.98
N VAL A 57 -22.64 -7.16 -22.29
CA VAL A 57 -22.67 -7.19 -20.82
C VAL A 57 -21.33 -7.70 -20.26
N TYR A 58 -20.76 -8.75 -20.85
CA TYR A 58 -19.45 -9.21 -20.42
C TYR A 58 -18.36 -8.16 -20.61
N GLU A 59 -18.27 -7.54 -21.79
CA GLU A 59 -17.25 -6.53 -22.08
C GLU A 59 -17.34 -5.36 -21.08
N GLU A 60 -18.56 -4.97 -20.68
CA GLU A 60 -18.77 -3.99 -19.62
C GLU A 60 -18.22 -4.47 -18.27
N LYS A 61 -18.56 -5.68 -17.83
CA LYS A 61 -18.08 -6.23 -16.53
C LYS A 61 -16.57 -6.44 -16.53
N GLN A 62 -16.01 -6.91 -17.63
CA GLN A 62 -14.58 -7.07 -17.83
C GLN A 62 -13.86 -5.73 -17.67
N ALA A 63 -14.33 -4.70 -18.35
CA ALA A 63 -13.77 -3.36 -18.23
C ALA A 63 -13.91 -2.80 -16.80
N ALA A 64 -14.99 -3.13 -16.08
CA ALA A 64 -15.22 -2.65 -14.73
C ALA A 64 -14.26 -3.28 -13.71
N TRP A 65 -14.09 -4.61 -13.70
CA TRP A 65 -13.18 -5.26 -12.75
C TRP A 65 -11.71 -4.92 -13.03
N ASN A 66 -11.33 -4.74 -14.30
CA ASN A 66 -9.96 -4.35 -14.67
C ASN A 66 -9.63 -2.96 -14.13
N ARG A 67 -10.55 -2.00 -14.34
CA ARG A 67 -10.44 -0.65 -13.78
C ARG A 67 -10.35 -0.65 -12.26
N ALA A 68 -11.15 -1.48 -11.58
CA ALA A 68 -11.11 -1.59 -10.12
C ALA A 68 -9.76 -2.14 -9.64
N ALA A 69 -9.21 -3.16 -10.30
CA ALA A 69 -7.92 -3.74 -9.96
C ALA A 69 -6.75 -2.77 -10.17
N ASP A 70 -6.80 -1.96 -11.23
CA ASP A 70 -5.81 -0.91 -11.46
C ASP A 70 -5.92 0.24 -10.46
N ALA A 71 -7.15 0.65 -10.11
CA ALA A 71 -7.39 1.66 -9.07
C ALA A 71 -6.83 1.23 -7.71
N MET A 72 -7.00 -0.05 -7.33
CA MET A 72 -6.41 -0.59 -6.10
C MET A 72 -4.87 -0.51 -6.12
N GLY A 73 -4.24 -0.87 -7.24
CA GLY A 73 -2.78 -0.74 -7.38
C GLY A 73 -2.28 0.70 -7.27
N ASN A 74 -3.01 1.65 -7.86
CA ASN A 74 -2.68 3.07 -7.80
C ASN A 74 -2.83 3.62 -6.39
N LEU A 75 -3.92 3.29 -5.69
CA LEU A 75 -4.14 3.71 -4.31
C LEU A 75 -3.05 3.20 -3.39
N LEU A 76 -2.69 1.91 -3.48
CA LEU A 76 -1.62 1.34 -2.67
C LEU A 76 -0.26 1.99 -2.94
N THR A 77 0.03 2.30 -4.20
CA THR A 77 1.26 3.01 -4.59
C THR A 77 1.29 4.42 -3.97
N GLN A 78 0.16 5.13 -3.99
CA GLN A 78 0.05 6.46 -3.39
C GLN A 78 0.22 6.41 -1.87
N TYR A 79 -0.49 5.51 -1.19
CA TYR A 79 -0.39 5.35 0.26
C TYR A 79 1.01 4.92 0.71
N GLY A 80 1.67 4.03 -0.04
CA GLY A 80 3.06 3.64 0.22
C GLY A 80 4.02 4.83 0.11
N GLY A 81 3.83 5.71 -0.87
CA GLY A 81 4.61 6.95 -1.00
C GLY A 81 4.42 7.89 0.20
N THR A 82 3.17 8.16 0.59
CA THR A 82 2.86 9.03 1.74
C THR A 82 3.41 8.49 3.05
N LEU A 83 3.32 7.18 3.29
CA LEU A 83 3.85 6.56 4.50
C LEU A 83 5.38 6.65 4.58
N ASN A 84 6.08 6.46 3.46
CA ASN A 84 7.52 6.64 3.39
C ASN A 84 7.92 8.09 3.71
N GLU A 85 7.21 9.08 3.13
CA GLU A 85 7.46 10.49 3.39
C GLU A 85 7.27 10.86 4.87
N VAL A 86 6.21 10.36 5.49
CA VAL A 86 5.93 10.57 6.93
C VAL A 86 7.01 9.93 7.79
N SER A 87 7.41 8.69 7.49
CA SER A 87 8.49 7.98 8.19
C SER A 87 9.81 8.73 8.12
N GLU A 88 10.18 9.22 6.93
CA GLU A 88 11.39 10.02 6.75
C GLU A 88 11.34 11.35 7.50
N ALA A 89 10.22 12.06 7.43
CA ALA A 89 10.03 13.32 8.13
C ALA A 89 10.16 13.12 9.65
N PHE A 90 9.61 12.03 10.17
CA PHE A 90 9.70 11.69 11.59
C PHE A 90 11.15 11.38 12.01
N ARG A 91 11.87 10.51 11.27
CA ARG A 91 13.30 10.20 11.55
C ARG A 91 14.17 11.45 11.51
N ARG A 92 13.95 12.35 10.54
CA ARG A 92 14.67 13.63 10.46
C ARG A 92 14.43 14.48 11.72
N ASN A 93 13.18 14.63 12.14
CA ASN A 93 12.83 15.39 13.33
C ASN A 93 13.44 14.79 14.61
N GLN A 94 13.45 13.47 14.73
CA GLN A 94 14.06 12.78 15.87
C GLN A 94 15.58 12.98 15.92
N SER A 95 16.26 12.84 14.78
CA SER A 95 17.71 13.11 14.68
C SER A 95 18.04 14.54 15.11
N ASN A 96 17.26 15.52 14.63
CA ASN A 96 17.43 16.93 14.99
C ASN A 96 17.21 17.18 16.48
N ALA A 97 16.17 16.58 17.07
CA ALA A 97 15.89 16.68 18.50
C ALA A 97 17.04 16.08 19.34
N ALA A 98 17.52 14.89 18.99
CA ALA A 98 18.62 14.21 19.67
C ALA A 98 19.93 15.03 19.62
N GLN A 99 20.23 15.65 18.48
CA GLN A 99 21.38 16.55 18.33
C GLN A 99 21.24 17.80 19.21
N GLY A 100 20.05 18.39 19.29
CA GLY A 100 19.76 19.52 20.18
C GLY A 100 20.00 19.20 21.65
N PHE A 101 19.54 18.04 22.11
CA PHE A 101 19.81 17.59 23.49
C PHE A 101 21.28 17.27 23.75
N SER A 102 21.99 16.70 22.76
CA SER A 102 23.44 16.48 22.84
C SER A 102 24.19 17.80 23.03
N ASN A 103 23.84 18.83 22.26
CA ASN A 103 24.48 20.14 22.36
C ASN A 103 24.20 20.85 23.69
N LEU A 104 22.99 20.72 24.24
CA LEU A 104 22.66 21.26 25.57
C LEU A 104 23.43 20.56 26.69
N ARG A 105 23.76 19.27 26.53
CA ARG A 105 24.48 18.47 27.53
C ARG A 105 26.00 18.70 27.54
N VAL A 106 26.56 19.25 26.47
CA VAL A 106 28.00 19.57 26.34
C VAL A 106 28.31 21.01 26.81
N GLY A 107 27.28 21.86 26.94
CA GLY A 107 27.42 23.26 27.36
C GLY A 107 27.16 23.54 28.85
N ALA A 108 27.05 22.52 29.70
CA ALA A 108 26.80 22.64 31.15
C ALA A 108 27.91 21.95 31.97
#